data_AF-A0A961VHD4-F1
#
_entry.id   AF-A0A961VHD4-F1
#
_cell.length_a   1.000
_cell.length_b   1.000
_cell.length_c   1.000
_cell.angle_alpha   90.00
_cell.angle_beta   90.00
_cell.angle_gamma   90.00
#
_symmetry.space_group_name_H-M   'P 1'
#
loop_
_entity.id
_entity.type
_entity.pdbx_description
1 polymer ?
#
loop_
_entity_poly.entity_id
_entity_poly.type
_entity_poly.pdbx_seq_one_letter_code
_entity_poly.pdbx_strand_id
1 'polypeptide(L)'
;MGGFLGRVDDVWRLLKPLALFLVAVGGYLLTALTAFQIVDYFVGEANAKSNFAYYFVFIVISIGVLLLSMRVIFNSKKEKYANIVSDTHQIQHEIRNLTTFLRRIKIGNGNINEVEIIAETIRRDLQKILDRVSSVFSILTSTNCRASLKVLSEKQGVMYVVVYARDSKTQSRVKELDQLRESENCDPLKKNSGFYTMFQKKYKIWHYFNNNLPMDKELRSTSKDAYDGSFASDVYTPSWWGRMTASHWVLPYRSTVSAAIRLGDADGDDVLPDVIGFLAVDSESRNVFNRRRDVDLVFSVADALYHPLNEILSIERAAAAAGQGSPPGPTGA
;
A
#
# COMPACT_ATOMS: atom_id res chain seq x y z
N MET A 1 -26.57 -5.89 3.19
CA MET A 1 -26.33 -6.77 4.38
C MET A 1 -24.94 -7.43 4.45
N GLY A 2 -24.01 -7.23 3.49
CA GLY A 2 -22.68 -7.86 3.53
C GLY A 2 -21.65 -7.26 4.50
N GLY A 3 -21.93 -6.12 5.15
CA GLY A 3 -20.94 -5.41 5.98
C GLY A 3 -20.72 -5.97 7.39
N PHE A 4 -21.66 -6.74 7.93
CA PHE A 4 -21.55 -7.27 9.30
C PHE A 4 -20.65 -8.50 9.38
N LEU A 5 -20.77 -9.43 8.41
CA LEU A 5 -19.95 -10.64 8.36
C LEU A 5 -18.46 -10.32 8.14
N GLY A 6 -18.14 -9.35 7.27
CA GLY A 6 -16.75 -8.93 7.04
C GLY A 6 -16.07 -8.33 8.28
N ARG A 7 -16.83 -7.73 9.20
CA ARG A 7 -16.27 -7.18 10.46
C ARG A 7 -15.87 -8.28 11.45
N VAL A 8 -16.57 -9.41 11.47
CA VAL A 8 -16.23 -10.52 12.37
C VAL A 8 -14.94 -11.19 11.94
N ASP A 9 -14.73 -11.36 10.63
CA ASP A 9 -13.52 -11.98 10.07
C ASP A 9 -12.25 -11.18 10.35
N ASP A 10 -12.32 -9.85 10.30
CA ASP A 10 -11.18 -8.97 10.60
C ASP A 10 -10.77 -9.02 12.07
N VAL A 11 -11.75 -9.04 12.96
CA VAL A 11 -11.51 -9.18 14.40
C VAL A 11 -10.91 -10.56 14.69
N TRP A 12 -11.43 -11.62 14.06
CA TRP A 12 -10.86 -12.96 14.18
C TRP A 12 -9.45 -13.05 13.62
N ARG A 13 -9.11 -12.38 12.52
CA ARG A 13 -7.74 -12.39 11.96
C ARG A 13 -6.71 -11.71 12.86
N LEU A 14 -7.11 -10.64 13.56
CA LEU A 14 -6.27 -9.97 14.56
C LEU A 14 -6.19 -10.77 15.87
N LEU A 15 -7.30 -11.35 16.31
CA LEU A 15 -7.37 -12.12 17.54
C LEU A 15 -6.78 -13.51 17.39
N LYS A 16 -6.77 -14.14 16.21
CA LYS A 16 -6.25 -15.50 16.03
C LYS A 16 -4.77 -15.64 16.40
N PRO A 17 -3.82 -14.81 15.93
CA PRO A 17 -2.44 -14.90 16.37
C PRO A 17 -2.26 -14.51 17.84
N LEU A 18 -3.03 -13.55 18.35
CA LEU A 18 -3.00 -13.19 19.77
C LEU A 18 -3.56 -14.32 20.65
N ALA A 19 -4.65 -14.96 20.25
CA ALA A 19 -5.29 -16.07 20.93
C ALA A 19 -4.42 -17.32 20.84
N LEU A 20 -3.82 -17.60 19.68
CA LEU A 20 -2.81 -18.67 19.56
C LEU A 20 -1.60 -18.38 20.43
N PHE A 21 -1.13 -17.13 20.50
CA PHE A 21 -0.06 -16.73 21.40
C PHE A 21 -0.47 -16.86 22.87
N LEU A 22 -1.67 -16.42 23.26
CA LEU A 22 -2.20 -16.52 24.62
C LEU A 22 -2.49 -17.97 25.01
N VAL A 23 -2.92 -18.83 24.09
CA VAL A 23 -3.07 -20.27 24.29
C VAL A 23 -1.70 -20.93 24.39
N ALA A 24 -0.72 -20.51 23.58
CA ALA A 24 0.64 -21.02 23.68
C ALA A 24 1.32 -20.59 24.99
N VAL A 25 1.18 -19.32 25.39
CA VAL A 25 1.69 -18.78 26.65
C VAL A 25 0.93 -19.37 27.83
N GLY A 26 -0.39 -19.43 27.76
CA GLY A 26 -1.23 -20.02 28.80
C GLY A 26 -0.98 -21.52 28.95
N GLY A 27 -0.85 -22.24 27.84
CA GLY A 27 -0.44 -23.64 27.82
C GLY A 27 0.96 -23.83 28.39
N TYR A 28 1.92 -22.98 28.00
CA TYR A 28 3.27 -22.97 28.55
C TYR A 28 3.27 -22.73 30.06
N LEU A 29 2.53 -21.72 30.54
CA LEU A 29 2.40 -21.39 31.96
C LEU A 29 1.71 -22.52 32.73
N LEU A 30 0.68 -23.15 32.15
CA LEU A 30 0.01 -24.28 32.77
C LEU A 30 0.96 -25.49 32.88
N THR A 31 1.68 -25.83 31.80
CA THR A 31 2.70 -26.88 31.82
C THR A 31 3.83 -26.56 32.79
N ALA A 32 4.23 -25.30 32.89
CA ALA A 32 5.20 -24.84 33.86
C ALA A 32 4.71 -25.00 35.30
N LEU A 33 3.46 -24.63 35.58
CA LEU A 33 2.85 -24.75 36.90
C LEU A 33 2.62 -26.22 37.29
N THR A 34 2.19 -27.07 36.36
CA THR A 34 2.03 -28.51 36.63
C THR A 34 3.39 -29.19 36.80
N ALA A 35 4.39 -28.84 35.98
CA ALA A 35 5.76 -29.28 36.19
C ALA A 35 6.29 -28.82 37.55
N PHE A 36 5.96 -27.59 37.95
CA PHE A 36 6.32 -27.04 39.26
C PHE A 36 5.65 -27.80 40.41
N GLN A 37 4.35 -28.11 40.32
CA GLN A 37 3.64 -28.92 41.31
C GLN A 37 4.19 -30.36 41.38
N ILE A 38 4.55 -30.96 40.25
CA ILE A 38 5.18 -32.27 40.20
C ILE A 38 6.54 -32.22 40.89
N VAL A 39 7.36 -31.20 40.57
CA VAL A 39 8.66 -31.01 41.23
C VAL A 39 8.47 -30.81 42.73
N ASP A 40 7.59 -29.91 43.17
CA ASP A 40 7.35 -29.66 44.60
C ASP A 40 6.83 -30.91 45.33
N TYR A 41 5.97 -31.71 44.68
CA TYR A 41 5.49 -32.99 45.20
C TYR A 41 6.61 -34.02 45.38
N PHE A 42 7.53 -34.13 44.41
CA PHE A 42 8.65 -35.07 44.48
C PHE A 42 9.85 -34.55 45.28
N VAL A 43 9.94 -33.23 45.49
CA VAL A 43 11.12 -32.54 46.07
C VAL A 43 10.78 -31.92 47.43
N GLY A 44 9.54 -32.03 47.92
CA GLY A 44 9.11 -31.52 49.23
C GLY A 44 9.91 -32.02 50.44
N GLU A 45 10.73 -33.06 50.30
CA GLU A 45 11.70 -33.53 51.32
C GLU A 45 13.17 -33.12 51.06
N ALA A 46 13.47 -32.43 49.95
CA ALA A 46 14.84 -32.09 49.56
C ALA A 46 15.28 -30.70 50.06
N ASN A 47 16.58 -30.59 50.38
CA ASN A 47 17.21 -29.35 50.85
C ASN A 47 16.96 -28.16 49.91
N ALA A 48 16.78 -26.94 50.45
CA ALA A 48 16.54 -25.69 49.71
C ALA A 48 17.48 -25.42 48.51
N LYS A 49 18.68 -26.00 48.51
CA LYS A 49 19.63 -25.95 47.39
C LYS A 49 19.14 -26.68 46.13
N SER A 50 18.39 -27.78 46.24
CA SER A 50 17.85 -28.50 45.07
C SER A 50 16.71 -27.69 44.41
N ASN A 51 15.82 -27.09 45.21
CA ASN A 51 14.73 -26.25 44.71
C ASN A 51 15.25 -25.07 43.87
N PHE A 52 16.30 -24.40 44.34
CA PHE A 52 16.94 -23.32 43.57
C PHE A 52 17.43 -23.79 42.19
N ALA A 53 18.04 -24.99 42.11
CA ALA A 53 18.50 -25.54 40.83
C ALA A 53 17.34 -25.79 39.85
N TYR A 54 16.21 -26.31 40.32
CA TYR A 54 15.03 -26.53 39.48
C TYR A 54 14.44 -25.22 38.93
N TYR A 55 14.30 -24.18 39.78
CA TYR A 55 13.84 -22.87 39.31
C TYR A 55 14.78 -22.26 38.29
N PHE A 56 16.09 -22.37 38.52
CA PHE A 56 17.09 -21.86 37.59
C PHE A 56 16.96 -22.53 36.21
N VAL A 57 16.87 -23.87 36.18
CA VAL A 57 16.67 -24.63 34.92
C VAL A 57 15.38 -24.19 34.22
N PHE A 58 14.28 -24.04 34.96
CA PHE A 58 13.00 -23.61 34.40
C PHE A 58 13.07 -22.21 33.77
N ILE A 59 13.67 -21.24 34.47
CA ILE A 59 13.84 -19.87 33.96
C ILE A 59 14.70 -19.87 32.70
N VAL A 60 15.80 -20.62 32.69
CA VAL A 60 16.69 -20.75 31.52
C VAL A 60 15.95 -21.33 30.32
N ILE A 61 15.14 -22.39 30.52
CA ILE A 61 14.31 -22.97 29.45
C ILE A 61 13.28 -21.96 28.93
N SER A 62 12.61 -21.23 29.83
CA SER A 62 11.63 -20.19 29.48
C SER A 62 12.24 -19.10 28.59
N ILE A 63 13.40 -18.60 28.99
CA ILE A 63 14.16 -17.61 28.22
C ILE A 63 14.56 -18.21 26.86
N GLY A 64 15.04 -19.46 26.84
CA GLY A 64 15.39 -20.17 25.60
C GLY A 64 14.22 -20.25 24.61
N VAL A 65 13.03 -20.64 25.06
CA VAL A 65 11.82 -20.72 24.22
C VAL A 65 11.41 -19.33 23.70
N LEU A 66 11.45 -18.32 24.56
CA LEU A 66 11.16 -16.93 24.16
C LEU A 66 12.13 -16.44 23.07
N LEU A 67 13.44 -16.67 23.24
CA LEU A 67 14.46 -16.29 22.26
C LEU A 67 14.31 -17.05 20.94
N LEU A 68 13.98 -18.34 20.98
CA LEU A 68 13.70 -19.13 19.77
C LEU A 68 12.45 -18.61 19.04
N SER A 69 11.40 -18.28 19.78
CA SER A 69 10.16 -17.72 19.22
C SER A 69 10.41 -16.36 18.54
N MET A 70 11.15 -15.47 19.21
CA MET A 70 11.60 -14.21 18.63
C MET A 70 12.43 -14.46 17.36
N ARG A 71 13.37 -15.40 17.38
CA ARG A 71 14.20 -15.76 16.22
C ARG A 71 13.36 -16.23 15.04
N VAL A 72 12.36 -17.10 15.25
CA VAL A 72 11.45 -17.56 14.20
C VAL A 72 10.66 -16.39 13.60
N ILE A 73 10.13 -15.50 14.44
CA ILE A 73 9.40 -14.31 13.96
C ILE A 73 10.32 -13.41 13.13
N PHE A 74 11.54 -13.14 13.58
CA PHE A 74 12.49 -12.32 12.83
C PHE A 74 12.96 -12.97 11.53
N ASN A 75 13.12 -14.31 11.51
CA ASN A 75 13.55 -15.04 10.33
C ASN A 75 12.44 -15.17 9.27
N SER A 76 11.18 -15.36 9.69
CA SER A 76 10.05 -15.41 8.76
C SER A 76 9.96 -14.19 7.84
N LYS A 77 10.32 -13.01 8.37
CA LYS A 77 10.37 -11.77 7.56
C LYS A 77 11.47 -11.84 6.51
N LYS A 78 12.66 -12.36 6.86
CA LYS A 78 13.79 -12.49 5.92
C LYS A 78 13.45 -13.44 4.77
N GLU A 79 12.80 -14.55 5.08
CA GLU A 79 12.33 -15.51 4.07
C GLU A 79 11.35 -14.87 3.09
N LYS A 80 10.39 -14.08 3.59
CA LYS A 80 9.47 -13.33 2.71
C LYS A 80 10.20 -12.37 1.78
N TYR A 81 11.21 -11.63 2.26
CA TYR A 81 12.01 -10.76 1.39
C TYR A 81 12.81 -11.55 0.35
N ALA A 82 13.33 -12.73 0.69
CA ALA A 82 14.00 -13.60 -0.28
C ALA A 82 13.03 -14.11 -1.36
N ASN A 83 11.80 -14.45 -0.96
CA ASN A 83 10.79 -14.99 -1.87
C ASN A 83 10.30 -13.97 -2.91
N ILE A 84 10.29 -12.68 -2.59
CA ILE A 84 9.83 -11.63 -3.53
C ILE A 84 10.89 -11.18 -4.53
N VAL A 85 12.13 -11.68 -4.45
CA VAL A 85 13.23 -11.24 -5.34
C VAL A 85 12.88 -11.52 -6.79
N SER A 86 12.36 -12.72 -7.08
CA SER A 86 11.93 -13.10 -8.43
C SER A 86 10.80 -12.20 -8.95
N ASP A 87 9.81 -11.90 -8.12
CA ASP A 87 8.69 -11.05 -8.51
C ASP A 87 9.12 -9.59 -8.72
N THR A 88 10.02 -9.09 -7.88
CA THR A 88 10.62 -7.75 -8.02
C THR A 88 11.42 -7.66 -9.32
N HIS A 89 12.17 -8.70 -9.66
CA HIS A 89 12.88 -8.77 -10.93
C HIS A 89 11.92 -8.77 -12.12
N GLN A 90 10.79 -9.49 -12.01
CA GLN A 90 9.76 -9.45 -13.05
C GLN A 90 9.11 -8.07 -13.21
N ILE A 91 8.88 -7.32 -12.13
CA ILE A 91 8.42 -5.93 -12.22
C ILE A 91 9.35 -5.09 -13.10
N GLN A 92 10.67 -5.22 -12.90
CA GLN A 92 11.67 -4.51 -13.70
C GLN A 92 11.63 -4.93 -15.18
N HIS A 93 11.39 -6.22 -15.47
CA HIS A 93 11.18 -6.68 -16.84
C HIS A 93 9.94 -6.09 -17.50
N GLU A 94 8.80 -6.05 -16.81
CA GLU A 94 7.57 -5.46 -17.35
C GLU A 94 7.76 -3.96 -17.62
N ILE A 95 8.40 -3.21 -16.72
CA ILE A 95 8.71 -1.78 -16.91
C ILE A 95 9.62 -1.58 -18.13
N ARG A 96 10.67 -2.41 -18.27
CA ARG A 96 11.58 -2.36 -19.43
C ARG A 96 10.85 -2.69 -20.74
N ASN A 97 9.96 -3.68 -20.73
CA ASN A 97 9.17 -4.06 -21.90
C ASN A 97 8.23 -2.92 -22.31
N LEU A 98 7.54 -2.30 -21.35
CA LEU A 98 6.71 -1.11 -21.59
C LEU A 98 7.52 0.04 -22.17
N THR A 99 8.69 0.33 -21.60
CA THR A 99 9.60 1.37 -22.13
C THR A 99 10.04 1.06 -23.56
N THR A 100 10.34 -0.20 -23.86
CA THR A 100 10.73 -0.64 -25.21
C THR A 100 9.57 -0.52 -26.20
N PHE A 101 8.35 -0.84 -25.75
CA PHE A 101 7.13 -0.68 -26.54
C PHE A 101 6.89 0.79 -26.89
N LEU A 102 6.96 1.69 -25.91
CA LEU A 102 6.76 3.14 -26.11
C LEU A 102 7.74 3.72 -27.14
N ARG A 103 9.04 3.38 -27.03
CA ARG A 103 10.05 3.84 -28.00
C ARG A 103 9.85 3.34 -29.44
N ARG A 104 9.10 2.25 -29.63
CA ARG A 104 8.80 1.69 -30.96
C ARG A 104 7.56 2.31 -31.59
N ILE A 105 6.73 2.98 -30.79
CA ILE A 105 5.53 3.65 -31.29
C ILE A 105 5.98 4.83 -32.15
N LYS A 106 5.76 4.71 -33.46
CA LYS A 106 5.78 5.84 -34.38
C LYS A 106 4.34 6.30 -34.50
N ILE A 107 3.99 7.43 -33.91
CA ILE A 107 2.68 8.03 -34.10
C ILE A 107 2.64 8.55 -35.55
N GLY A 108 2.19 7.69 -36.47
CA GLY A 108 1.80 8.11 -37.82
C GLY A 108 0.60 9.04 -37.72
N ASN A 109 0.45 9.97 -38.67
CA ASN A 109 -0.51 11.09 -38.82
C ASN A 109 -1.93 11.00 -38.16
N GLY A 110 -2.06 10.68 -36.88
CA GLY A 110 -3.26 10.87 -36.07
C GLY A 110 -4.43 9.91 -36.31
N ASN A 111 -4.21 8.64 -36.68
CA ASN A 111 -5.31 7.67 -36.71
C ASN A 111 -5.81 7.43 -35.28
N ILE A 112 -7.01 7.94 -34.94
CA ILE A 112 -7.60 7.88 -33.60
C ILE A 112 -7.69 6.43 -33.09
N ASN A 113 -8.03 5.48 -33.97
CA ASN A 113 -8.14 4.07 -33.61
C ASN A 113 -6.79 3.47 -33.19
N GLU A 114 -5.68 3.90 -33.79
CA GLU A 114 -4.34 3.45 -33.40
C GLU A 114 -3.97 3.99 -32.01
N VAL A 115 -4.31 5.26 -31.73
CA VAL A 115 -4.08 5.88 -30.42
C VAL A 115 -4.85 5.15 -29.33
N GLU A 116 -6.10 4.77 -29.58
CA GLU A 116 -6.92 4.02 -28.64
C GLU A 116 -6.33 2.64 -28.34
N ILE A 117 -5.94 1.88 -29.37
CA ILE A 117 -5.29 0.56 -29.22
C ILE A 117 -3.97 0.67 -28.43
N ILE A 118 -3.19 1.71 -28.69
CA ILE A 118 -1.94 2.00 -27.96
C ILE A 118 -2.26 2.29 -26.49
N ALA A 119 -3.24 3.14 -26.21
CA ALA A 119 -3.64 3.49 -24.85
C ALA A 119 -4.16 2.27 -24.07
N GLU A 120 -4.95 1.40 -24.69
CA GLU A 120 -5.38 0.14 -24.07
C GLU A 120 -4.21 -0.80 -23.76
N THR A 121 -3.25 -0.91 -24.70
CA THR A 121 -2.04 -1.73 -24.52
C THR A 121 -1.21 -1.22 -23.34
N ILE A 122 -1.00 0.09 -23.26
CA ILE A 122 -0.29 0.77 -22.16
C ILE A 122 -0.99 0.49 -20.82
N ARG A 123 -2.31 0.70 -20.75
CA ARG A 123 -3.09 0.46 -19.52
C ARG A 123 -2.98 -0.99 -19.05
N ARG A 124 -3.03 -1.94 -19.98
CA ARG A 124 -2.89 -3.37 -19.68
C ARG A 124 -1.50 -3.69 -19.12
N ASP A 125 -0.44 -3.13 -19.69
CA ASP A 125 0.93 -3.42 -19.23
C ASP A 125 1.24 -2.73 -17.89
N LEU A 126 0.72 -1.52 -17.66
CA LEU A 126 0.75 -0.89 -16.33
C LEU A 126 -0.02 -1.69 -15.30
N GLN A 127 -1.20 -2.23 -15.66
CA GLN A 127 -1.96 -3.09 -14.76
C GLN A 127 -1.19 -4.36 -14.39
N LYS A 128 -0.46 -4.99 -15.32
CA LYS A 128 0.41 -6.14 -15.00
C LYS A 128 1.51 -5.76 -14.02
N ILE A 129 2.13 -4.59 -14.18
CA ILE A 129 3.12 -4.06 -13.23
C ILE A 129 2.48 -3.93 -11.84
N LEU A 130 1.31 -3.30 -11.75
CA LEU A 130 0.58 -3.08 -10.49
C LEU A 130 0.10 -4.40 -9.85
N ASP A 131 -0.30 -5.39 -10.65
CA ASP A 131 -0.65 -6.74 -10.17
C ASP A 131 0.56 -7.42 -9.50
N ARG A 132 1.74 -7.29 -10.09
CA ARG A 132 2.97 -7.83 -9.47
C ARG A 132 3.36 -7.05 -8.21
N VAL A 133 3.26 -5.72 -8.23
CA VAL A 133 3.49 -4.90 -7.03
C VAL A 133 2.54 -5.30 -5.90
N SER A 134 1.24 -5.40 -6.17
CA SER A 134 0.26 -5.80 -5.16
C SER A 134 0.50 -7.22 -4.65
N SER A 135 0.91 -8.16 -5.51
CA SER A 135 1.32 -9.52 -5.13
C SER A 135 2.54 -9.52 -4.20
N VAL A 136 3.61 -8.80 -4.56
CA VAL A 136 4.83 -8.66 -3.76
C VAL A 136 4.51 -8.18 -2.34
N PHE A 137 3.72 -7.11 -2.22
CA PHE A 137 3.33 -6.59 -0.92
C PHE A 137 2.35 -7.50 -0.17
N SER A 138 1.51 -8.26 -0.88
CA SER A 138 0.66 -9.26 -0.25
C SER A 138 1.47 -10.41 0.36
N ILE A 139 2.54 -10.85 -0.31
CA ILE A 139 3.50 -11.85 0.22
C ILE A 139 4.24 -11.31 1.45
N LEU A 140 4.79 -10.10 1.36
CA LEU A 140 5.53 -9.47 2.46
C LEU A 140 4.66 -9.30 3.72
N THR A 141 3.45 -8.76 3.53
CA THR A 141 2.55 -8.45 4.65
C THR A 141 1.75 -9.66 5.12
N SER A 142 1.63 -10.71 4.30
CA SER A 142 0.63 -11.78 4.48
C SER A 142 -0.80 -11.25 4.58
N THR A 143 -1.10 -10.18 3.87
CA THR A 143 -2.43 -9.56 3.81
C THR A 143 -2.81 -9.23 2.37
N ASN A 144 -4.06 -8.85 2.11
CA ASN A 144 -4.43 -8.36 0.80
C ASN A 144 -3.90 -6.93 0.63
N CYS A 145 -2.99 -6.76 -0.33
CA CYS A 145 -2.53 -5.45 -0.77
C CYS A 145 -3.16 -5.07 -2.11
N ARG A 146 -3.19 -3.77 -2.39
CA ARG A 146 -3.67 -3.16 -3.63
C ARG A 146 -2.60 -2.20 -4.12
N ALA A 147 -2.50 -2.02 -5.42
CA ALA A 147 -1.55 -1.08 -6.02
C ALA A 147 -2.28 -0.16 -7.00
N SER A 148 -2.00 1.13 -6.92
CA SER A 148 -2.56 2.13 -7.83
C SER A 148 -1.50 3.11 -8.29
N LEU A 149 -1.62 3.48 -9.56
CA LEU A 149 -0.85 4.52 -10.20
C LEU A 149 -1.75 5.75 -10.33
N LYS A 150 -1.30 6.88 -9.80
CA LYS A 150 -2.01 8.16 -9.88
C LYS A 150 -1.15 9.18 -10.62
N VAL A 151 -1.76 9.97 -11.48
CA VAL A 151 -1.09 11.03 -12.24
C VAL A 151 -1.62 12.39 -11.83
N LEU A 152 -0.80 13.42 -12.00
CA LEU A 152 -1.21 14.79 -11.82
C LEU A 152 -1.85 15.33 -13.11
N SER A 153 -3.03 15.91 -12.98
CA SER A 153 -3.76 16.55 -14.07
C SER A 153 -4.09 17.98 -13.69
N GLU A 154 -3.75 18.93 -14.55
CA GLU A 154 -4.11 20.34 -14.36
C GLU A 154 -5.40 20.65 -15.13
N LYS A 155 -6.41 21.15 -14.42
CA LYS A 155 -7.65 21.62 -15.02
C LYS A 155 -7.98 22.99 -14.43
N GLN A 156 -8.12 24.01 -15.28
CA GLN A 156 -8.45 25.39 -14.89
C GLN A 156 -7.50 25.97 -13.81
N GLY A 157 -6.20 25.66 -13.90
CA GLY A 157 -5.20 26.13 -12.93
C GLY A 157 -5.21 25.40 -11.58
N VAL A 158 -6.02 24.35 -11.43
CA VAL A 158 -6.07 23.51 -10.24
C VAL A 158 -5.48 22.14 -10.57
N MET A 159 -4.57 21.68 -9.70
CA MET A 159 -3.97 20.35 -9.79
C MET A 159 -4.86 19.30 -9.13
N TYR A 160 -5.13 18.23 -9.86
CA TYR A 160 -5.91 17.08 -9.42
C TYR A 160 -5.06 15.82 -9.42
N VAL A 161 -5.38 14.88 -8.52
CA VAL A 161 -4.78 13.55 -8.46
C VAL A 161 -5.73 12.55 -9.09
N VAL A 162 -5.45 12.12 -10.30
CA VAL A 162 -6.31 11.21 -11.07
C VAL A 162 -5.74 9.80 -11.00
N VAL A 163 -6.60 8.80 -10.79
CA VAL A 163 -6.19 7.40 -10.84
C VAL A 163 -6.02 7.00 -12.30
N TYR A 164 -4.79 6.69 -12.71
CA TYR A 164 -4.47 6.31 -14.08
C TYR A 164 -4.61 4.80 -14.31
N ALA A 165 -4.16 4.00 -13.33
CA ALA A 165 -4.26 2.54 -13.38
C ALA A 165 -4.33 1.93 -11.97
N ARG A 166 -4.92 0.73 -11.88
CA ARG A 166 -4.91 -0.11 -10.67
C ARG A 166 -4.57 -1.55 -11.03
N ASP A 167 -4.19 -2.32 -10.01
CA ASP A 167 -4.23 -3.78 -10.07
C ASP A 167 -5.61 -4.26 -10.54
N SER A 168 -5.65 -5.35 -11.31
CA SER A 168 -6.82 -5.90 -12.00
C SER A 168 -7.96 -6.25 -11.04
N LYS A 169 -7.63 -6.81 -9.88
CA LYS A 169 -8.60 -7.16 -8.84
C LYS A 169 -9.31 -5.93 -8.29
N THR A 170 -8.58 -4.83 -8.07
CA THR A 170 -9.18 -3.58 -7.59
C THR A 170 -9.89 -2.84 -8.71
N GLN A 171 -9.29 -2.73 -9.90
CA GLN A 171 -9.84 -2.02 -11.06
C GLN A 171 -11.26 -2.50 -11.39
N SER A 172 -11.48 -3.82 -11.44
CA SER A 172 -12.78 -4.42 -11.75
C SER A 172 -13.90 -4.03 -10.78
N ARG A 173 -13.56 -3.60 -9.55
CA ARG A 173 -14.53 -3.23 -8.51
C ARG A 173 -14.84 -1.74 -8.44
N VAL A 174 -13.92 -0.89 -8.92
CA VAL A 174 -14.00 0.57 -8.71
C VAL A 174 -13.89 1.39 -10.00
N LYS A 175 -13.86 0.76 -11.17
CA LYS A 175 -13.71 1.44 -12.47
C LYS A 175 -14.71 2.58 -12.66
N GLU A 176 -16.00 2.32 -12.42
CA GLU A 176 -17.06 3.33 -12.60
C GLU A 176 -16.90 4.49 -11.62
N LEU A 177 -16.55 4.19 -10.36
CA LEU A 177 -16.31 5.20 -9.34
C LEU A 177 -15.10 6.07 -9.68
N ASP A 178 -14.00 5.49 -10.16
CA ASP A 178 -12.82 6.25 -10.58
C ASP A 178 -13.15 7.18 -11.77
N GLN A 179 -13.92 6.70 -12.76
CA GLN A 179 -14.37 7.51 -13.91
C GLN A 179 -15.25 8.69 -13.47
N LEU A 180 -16.19 8.45 -12.55
CA LEU A 180 -17.04 9.50 -11.99
C LEU A 180 -16.22 10.56 -11.25
N ARG A 181 -15.26 10.13 -10.42
CA ARG A 181 -14.41 11.06 -9.68
C ARG A 181 -13.53 11.91 -10.58
N GLU A 182 -13.06 11.33 -11.69
CA GLU A 182 -12.27 12.06 -12.68
C GLU A 182 -13.11 13.09 -13.44
N SER A 183 -14.34 12.74 -13.85
CA SER A 183 -15.24 13.64 -14.57
C SER A 183 -15.73 14.79 -13.69
N GLU A 184 -15.96 14.54 -12.41
CA GLU A 184 -16.39 15.53 -11.41
C GLU A 184 -15.25 16.29 -10.75
N ASN A 185 -13.99 15.96 -11.08
CA ASN A 185 -12.80 16.58 -10.49
C ASN A 185 -12.78 16.49 -8.95
N CYS A 186 -13.15 15.33 -8.41
CA CYS A 186 -13.33 15.10 -6.97
C CYS A 186 -12.03 15.11 -6.15
N ASP A 187 -10.88 15.04 -6.82
CA ASP A 187 -9.57 14.83 -6.18
C ASP A 187 -8.58 16.01 -6.28
N PRO A 188 -8.91 17.23 -5.80
CA PRO A 188 -7.92 18.31 -5.76
C PRO A 188 -6.70 17.89 -4.93
N LEU A 189 -5.50 18.15 -5.44
CA LEU A 189 -4.24 17.79 -4.79
C LEU A 189 -4.15 18.40 -3.38
N LYS A 190 -4.54 19.68 -3.21
CA LYS A 190 -4.53 20.39 -1.93
C LYS A 190 -5.43 19.76 -0.86
N LYS A 191 -6.46 18.98 -1.24
CA LYS A 191 -7.35 18.26 -0.32
C LYS A 191 -6.82 16.87 0.07
N ASN A 192 -5.72 16.43 -0.54
CA ASN A 192 -5.09 15.15 -0.29
C ASN A 192 -3.73 15.34 0.38
N SER A 193 -3.76 15.49 1.71
CA SER A 193 -2.58 15.81 2.55
C SER A 193 -1.33 14.97 2.22
N GLY A 194 -1.46 13.65 2.13
CA GLY A 194 -0.32 12.76 1.83
C GLY A 194 0.34 13.07 0.48
N PHE A 195 -0.45 13.24 -0.59
CA PHE A 195 0.07 13.58 -1.92
C PHE A 195 0.57 15.03 -1.99
N TYR A 196 -0.12 15.95 -1.33
CA TYR A 196 0.26 17.35 -1.29
C TYR A 196 1.62 17.56 -0.63
N THR A 197 1.88 16.89 0.50
CA THR A 197 3.18 16.95 1.18
C THR A 197 4.31 16.44 0.29
N MET A 198 4.08 15.36 -0.47
CA MET A 198 5.08 14.82 -1.41
C MET A 198 5.32 15.73 -2.62
N PHE A 199 4.30 16.46 -3.06
CA PHE A 199 4.40 17.42 -4.15
C PHE A 199 5.08 18.74 -3.72
N GLN A 200 4.94 19.11 -2.45
CA GLN A 200 5.50 20.36 -1.93
C GLN A 200 7.03 20.30 -1.82
N LYS A 201 7.68 21.15 -2.61
CA LYS A 201 9.13 21.37 -2.67
C LYS A 201 9.80 21.56 -1.31
N LYS A 202 9.09 22.17 -0.36
CA LYS A 202 9.63 22.55 0.95
C LYS A 202 10.11 21.35 1.78
N TYR A 203 9.49 20.18 1.61
CA TYR A 203 9.61 19.14 2.63
C TYR A 203 10.69 18.09 2.36
N LYS A 204 11.30 18.02 1.16
CA LYS A 204 12.22 16.92 0.79
C LYS A 204 11.68 15.52 1.18
N ILE A 205 10.35 15.37 1.19
CA ILE A 205 9.64 14.12 1.50
C ILE A 205 9.09 13.61 0.19
N TRP A 206 9.51 12.42 -0.25
CA TRP A 206 9.04 11.82 -1.50
C TRP A 206 8.18 10.58 -1.29
N HIS A 207 7.89 10.25 -0.04
CA HIS A 207 7.00 9.17 0.29
C HIS A 207 6.06 9.57 1.41
N TYR A 208 4.86 8.99 1.37
CA TYR A 208 3.90 9.04 2.45
C TYR A 208 3.77 7.63 3.01
N PHE A 209 4.02 7.48 4.32
CA PHE A 209 3.94 6.21 5.00
C PHE A 209 3.00 6.34 6.19
N ASN A 210 1.94 5.54 6.20
CA ASN A 210 1.09 5.41 7.38
C ASN A 210 0.60 3.98 7.54
N ASN A 211 1.00 3.33 8.63
CA ASN A 211 0.64 1.95 8.93
C ASN A 211 -0.64 1.82 9.76
N ASN A 212 -1.30 2.92 10.09
CA ASN A 212 -2.53 2.93 10.87
C ASN A 212 -3.34 4.20 10.54
N LEU A 213 -3.82 4.27 9.30
CA LEU A 213 -4.63 5.36 8.80
C LEU A 213 -5.86 5.69 9.66
N PRO A 214 -6.57 4.72 10.29
CA PRO A 214 -7.64 5.02 11.23
C PRO A 214 -7.24 5.88 12.43
N MET A 215 -5.96 5.92 12.79
CA MET A 215 -5.43 6.75 13.88
C MET A 215 -4.84 8.07 13.41
N ASP A 216 -4.81 8.31 12.10
CA ASP A 216 -4.23 9.52 11.53
C ASP A 216 -5.21 10.69 11.60
N LYS A 217 -4.91 11.65 12.48
CA LYS A 217 -5.69 12.88 12.66
C LYS A 217 -5.43 13.91 11.56
N GLU A 218 -4.29 13.82 10.88
CA GLU A 218 -3.87 14.77 9.85
C GLU A 218 -4.29 14.32 8.44
N LEU A 219 -4.72 13.07 8.30
CA LEU A 219 -5.17 12.51 7.03
C LEU A 219 -6.42 13.24 6.49
N ARG A 220 -6.15 14.12 5.52
CA ARG A 220 -7.11 14.68 4.59
C ARG A 220 -7.06 13.87 3.29
N SER A 221 -8.20 13.28 2.92
CA SER A 221 -8.38 12.49 1.70
C SER A 221 -9.82 12.63 1.22
N THR A 222 -9.97 13.06 -0.03
CA THR A 222 -11.26 13.12 -0.77
C THR A 222 -11.84 11.74 -1.08
N SER A 223 -11.10 10.66 -0.80
CA SER A 223 -11.65 9.31 -0.93
C SER A 223 -12.64 8.98 0.19
N LYS A 224 -12.50 9.56 1.39
CA LYS A 224 -13.43 9.30 2.50
C LYS A 224 -14.87 9.66 2.10
N ASP A 225 -15.03 10.83 1.50
CA ASP A 225 -16.32 11.39 1.09
C ASP A 225 -17.02 10.54 0.01
N ALA A 226 -16.27 9.83 -0.84
CA ALA A 226 -16.86 8.99 -1.88
C ALA A 226 -17.28 7.60 -1.42
N TYR A 227 -16.64 7.05 -0.39
CA TYR A 227 -17.06 5.77 0.16
C TYR A 227 -18.23 5.93 1.12
N ASP A 228 -18.30 7.05 1.85
CA ASP A 228 -19.39 7.36 2.74
C ASP A 228 -19.52 8.88 2.95
N GLY A 229 -20.58 9.46 2.40
CA GLY A 229 -20.86 10.89 2.51
C GLY A 229 -21.08 11.36 3.96
N SER A 230 -21.42 10.45 4.89
CA SER A 230 -21.59 10.80 6.31
C SER A 230 -20.26 11.14 7.01
N PHE A 231 -19.12 10.76 6.41
CA PHE A 231 -17.79 11.08 6.95
C PHE A 231 -17.22 12.41 6.46
N ALA A 232 -17.91 13.10 5.54
CA ALA A 232 -17.47 14.37 5.01
C ALA A 232 -17.62 15.54 6.00
N SER A 233 -18.54 15.43 6.98
CA SER A 233 -18.90 16.54 7.87
C SER A 233 -18.48 16.40 9.33
N ASP A 234 -18.20 15.19 9.80
CA ASP A 234 -18.17 14.96 11.25
C ASP A 234 -16.76 14.75 11.80
N VAL A 235 -16.44 15.54 12.84
CA VAL A 235 -15.35 15.28 13.79
C VAL A 235 -15.74 14.06 14.62
N TYR A 236 -15.81 12.89 13.99
CA TYR A 236 -16.09 11.65 14.69
C TYR A 236 -14.86 11.32 15.55
N THR A 237 -14.97 11.50 16.86
CA THR A 237 -13.97 11.03 17.81
C THR A 237 -14.31 9.59 18.21
N PRO A 238 -13.69 8.57 17.59
CA PRO A 238 -13.96 7.18 17.95
C PRO A 238 -13.67 6.96 19.43
N SER A 239 -14.57 6.19 20.08
CA SER A 239 -14.31 5.62 21.40
C SER A 239 -13.00 4.82 21.40
N TRP A 240 -12.42 4.59 22.57
CA TRP A 240 -11.20 3.76 22.70
C TRP A 240 -11.33 2.39 22.00
N TRP A 241 -12.47 1.73 22.17
CA TRP A 241 -12.79 0.48 21.47
C TRP A 241 -12.91 0.67 19.96
N GLY A 242 -13.59 1.72 19.50
CA GLY A 242 -13.72 2.05 18.08
C GLY A 242 -12.38 2.37 17.40
N ARG A 243 -11.42 2.92 18.16
CA ARG A 243 -10.02 3.11 17.71
C ARG A 243 -9.29 1.77 17.59
N MET A 244 -9.45 0.89 18.57
CA MET A 244 -8.83 -0.42 18.54
C MET A 244 -9.40 -1.32 17.45
N THR A 245 -10.69 -1.24 17.14
CA THR A 245 -11.32 -2.06 16.08
C THR A 245 -11.33 -1.39 14.71
N ALA A 246 -11.06 -0.08 14.64
CA ALA A 246 -11.24 0.73 13.44
C ALA A 246 -12.67 0.59 12.85
N SER A 247 -13.70 0.44 13.70
CA SER A 247 -15.09 0.21 13.27
C SER A 247 -15.73 1.38 12.52
N HIS A 248 -15.16 2.57 12.67
CA HIS A 248 -15.57 3.82 12.02
C HIS A 248 -14.81 4.08 10.72
N TRP A 249 -13.94 3.16 10.31
CA TRP A 249 -13.10 3.37 9.15
C TRP A 249 -13.83 2.96 7.87
N VAL A 250 -14.01 3.91 6.95
CA VAL A 250 -14.80 3.71 5.72
C VAL A 250 -13.97 3.28 4.52
N LEU A 251 -12.68 3.59 4.53
CA LEU A 251 -11.81 3.24 3.41
C LEU A 251 -11.52 1.73 3.47
N PRO A 252 -11.44 1.06 2.32
CA PRO A 252 -11.21 -0.39 2.30
C PRO A 252 -9.77 -0.78 2.66
N TYR A 253 -8.90 0.19 2.96
CA TYR A 253 -7.50 0.01 3.34
C TYR A 253 -7.18 0.77 4.63
N ARG A 254 -6.37 0.19 5.51
CA ARG A 254 -6.02 0.74 6.83
C ARG A 254 -4.54 1.10 6.98
N SER A 255 -3.71 0.68 6.04
CA SER A 255 -2.32 1.10 5.91
C SER A 255 -2.03 1.49 4.48
N THR A 256 -1.09 2.40 4.27
CA THR A 256 -0.64 2.82 2.95
C THR A 256 0.84 3.17 2.95
N VAL A 257 1.48 2.89 1.82
CA VAL A 257 2.78 3.41 1.43
C VAL A 257 2.61 4.01 0.05
N SER A 258 2.94 5.29 -0.11
CA SER A 258 2.94 5.96 -1.40
C SER A 258 4.29 6.59 -1.66
N ALA A 259 4.74 6.57 -2.90
CA ALA A 259 5.95 7.25 -3.36
C ALA A 259 5.61 8.17 -4.53
N ALA A 260 6.26 9.33 -4.58
CA ALA A 260 6.21 10.23 -5.73
C ALA A 260 6.97 9.62 -6.91
N ILE A 261 6.39 9.73 -8.10
CA ILE A 261 7.05 9.40 -9.36
C ILE A 261 7.63 10.71 -9.89
N ARG A 262 8.95 10.81 -9.88
CA ARG A 262 9.64 12.08 -10.15
C ARG A 262 10.98 11.91 -10.84
N LEU A 263 11.48 13.03 -11.37
CA LEU A 263 12.88 13.19 -11.76
C LEU A 263 13.52 14.31 -10.94
N GLY A 264 14.74 14.06 -10.49
CA GLY A 264 15.55 15.02 -9.74
C GLY A 264 16.31 14.35 -8.61
N ASP A 265 17.42 14.95 -8.22
CA ASP A 265 18.26 14.39 -7.19
C ASP A 265 17.53 14.34 -5.84
N ALA A 266 17.98 13.39 -5.02
CA ALA A 266 17.56 13.30 -3.64
C ALA A 266 18.17 14.43 -2.79
N ASP A 267 19.42 14.75 -3.09
CA ASP A 267 20.30 15.48 -2.19
C ASP A 267 20.77 16.84 -2.72
N GLY A 268 20.47 17.19 -3.98
CA GLY A 268 21.13 18.31 -4.68
C GLY A 268 20.23 19.21 -5.54
N ASP A 269 20.59 20.49 -5.51
CA ASP A 269 20.27 21.65 -6.36
C ASP A 269 18.83 22.21 -6.42
N ASP A 270 18.76 23.54 -6.62
CA ASP A 270 17.56 24.39 -6.77
C ASP A 270 16.64 24.00 -7.94
N VAL A 271 16.95 22.91 -8.65
CA VAL A 271 16.13 22.39 -9.74
C VAL A 271 14.89 21.73 -9.14
N LEU A 272 13.74 22.29 -9.48
CA LEU A 272 12.45 21.86 -8.97
C LEU A 272 12.20 20.40 -9.39
N PRO A 273 11.99 19.46 -8.45
CA PRO A 273 11.70 18.09 -8.81
C PRO A 273 10.39 18.03 -9.60
N ASP A 274 10.46 17.41 -10.78
CA ASP A 274 9.30 17.20 -11.64
C ASP A 274 8.53 15.99 -11.13
N VAL A 275 7.45 16.22 -10.38
CA VAL A 275 6.57 15.16 -9.88
C VAL A 275 5.42 15.01 -10.87
N ILE A 276 5.34 13.86 -11.54
CA ILE A 276 4.30 13.57 -12.54
C ILE A 276 3.15 12.73 -11.98
N GLY A 277 3.36 12.08 -10.83
CA GLY A 277 2.38 11.20 -10.24
C GLY A 277 2.83 10.54 -8.95
N PHE A 278 2.09 9.51 -8.53
CA PHE A 278 2.32 8.74 -7.32
C PHE A 278 2.05 7.26 -7.56
N LEU A 279 2.91 6.40 -7.02
CA LEU A 279 2.64 4.98 -6.86
C LEU A 279 2.18 4.74 -5.42
N ALA A 280 0.99 4.19 -5.24
CA ALA A 280 0.43 3.89 -3.92
C ALA A 280 0.18 2.39 -3.76
N VAL A 281 0.61 1.86 -2.62
CA VAL A 281 0.35 0.49 -2.16
C VAL A 281 -0.43 0.56 -0.86
N ASP A 282 -1.62 -0.02 -0.88
CA ASP A 282 -2.57 0.00 0.23
C ASP A 282 -2.76 -1.42 0.79
N SER A 283 -2.99 -1.55 2.10
CA SER A 283 -3.36 -2.83 2.73
C SER A 283 -4.66 -2.70 3.51
N GLU A 284 -5.49 -3.75 3.46
CA GLU A 284 -6.73 -3.88 4.26
C GLU A 284 -6.46 -3.98 5.78
N SER A 285 -5.20 -4.26 6.16
CA SER A 285 -4.76 -4.46 7.53
C SER A 285 -3.93 -3.30 8.06
N ARG A 286 -3.83 -3.19 9.39
CA ARG A 286 -3.01 -2.21 10.11
C ARG A 286 -1.65 -2.80 10.48
N ASN A 287 -0.66 -1.94 10.65
CA ASN A 287 0.66 -2.23 11.18
C ASN A 287 1.41 -3.32 10.40
N VAL A 288 1.18 -3.39 9.08
CA VAL A 288 1.71 -4.46 8.23
C VAL A 288 3.00 -4.08 7.52
N PHE A 289 3.17 -2.80 7.14
CA PHE A 289 4.32 -2.36 6.37
C PHE A 289 5.52 -2.07 7.26
N ASN A 290 6.72 -2.36 6.75
CA ASN A 290 7.99 -1.99 7.35
C ASN A 290 8.50 -0.66 6.75
N ARG A 291 8.47 0.42 7.54
CA ARG A 291 8.87 1.76 7.07
C ARG A 291 10.24 1.80 6.38
N ARG A 292 11.21 1.00 6.81
CA ARG A 292 12.57 1.05 6.25
C ARG A 292 12.66 0.31 4.92
N ARG A 293 12.11 -0.90 4.83
CA ARG A 293 12.32 -1.77 3.65
C ARG A 293 11.23 -1.63 2.60
N ASP A 294 9.99 -1.48 3.04
CA ASP A 294 8.84 -1.49 2.16
C ASP A 294 8.74 -0.15 1.42
N VAL A 295 9.10 0.95 2.07
CA VAL A 295 9.20 2.26 1.43
C VAL A 295 10.26 2.25 0.34
N ASP A 296 11.46 1.76 0.61
CA ASP A 296 12.55 1.68 -0.39
C ASP A 296 12.11 0.85 -1.61
N LEU A 297 11.36 -0.23 -1.38
CA LEU A 297 10.84 -1.07 -2.45
C LEU A 297 9.81 -0.31 -3.32
N VAL A 298 8.81 0.36 -2.72
CA VAL A 298 7.85 1.18 -3.48
C VAL A 298 8.58 2.30 -4.23
N PHE A 299 9.55 2.94 -3.58
CA PHE A 299 10.34 4.02 -4.15
C PHE A 299 11.12 3.55 -5.39
N SER A 300 11.78 2.39 -5.31
CA SER A 300 12.52 1.82 -6.45
C SER A 300 11.64 1.55 -7.68
N VAL A 301 10.37 1.17 -7.46
CA VAL A 301 9.41 0.96 -8.55
C VAL A 301 8.90 2.30 -9.08
N ALA A 302 8.62 3.26 -8.19
CA ALA A 302 8.17 4.61 -8.57
C ALA A 302 9.23 5.34 -9.42
N ASP A 303 10.50 5.25 -9.04
CA ASP A 303 11.61 5.83 -9.81
C ASP A 303 11.72 5.20 -11.20
N ALA A 304 11.66 3.86 -11.28
CA ALA A 304 11.73 3.14 -12.55
C ALA A 304 10.55 3.45 -13.48
N LEU A 305 9.40 3.85 -12.93
CA LEU A 305 8.21 4.22 -13.70
C LEU A 305 8.26 5.64 -14.28
N TYR A 306 9.17 6.52 -13.84
CA TYR A 306 9.18 7.92 -14.27
C TYR A 306 9.26 8.07 -15.80
N HIS A 307 10.28 7.47 -16.42
CA HIS A 307 10.50 7.61 -17.86
C HIS A 307 9.35 7.09 -18.73
N PRO A 308 8.87 5.83 -18.56
CA PRO A 308 7.76 5.36 -19.38
C PRO A 308 6.49 6.16 -19.11
N LEU A 309 6.21 6.55 -17.85
CA LEU A 309 5.02 7.33 -17.55
C LEU A 309 5.07 8.74 -18.16
N ASN A 310 6.22 9.41 -18.13
CA ASN A 310 6.38 10.72 -18.77
C ASN A 310 6.17 10.62 -20.29
N GLU A 311 6.71 9.57 -20.93
CA GLU A 311 6.51 9.31 -22.36
C GLU A 311 5.03 9.06 -22.68
N ILE A 312 4.33 8.24 -21.89
CA ILE A 312 2.88 8.02 -22.01
C ILE A 312 2.10 9.34 -21.94
N LEU A 313 2.36 10.16 -20.90
CA LEU A 313 1.69 11.44 -20.73
C LEU A 313 1.98 12.41 -21.88
N SER A 314 3.18 12.37 -22.46
CA SER A 314 3.54 13.18 -23.63
C SER A 314 2.77 12.78 -24.88
N ILE A 315 2.61 11.47 -25.11
CA ILE A 315 1.83 10.90 -26.22
C ILE A 315 0.37 11.31 -26.10
N GLU A 316 -0.22 11.19 -24.90
CA GLU A 316 -1.61 11.57 -24.65
C GLU A 316 -1.85 13.07 -24.86
N ARG A 317 -0.92 13.93 -24.42
CA ARG A 317 -1.00 15.39 -24.66
C ARG A 317 -0.91 15.72 -26.15
N ALA A 318 -0.02 15.06 -26.89
CA ALA A 318 0.10 15.25 -28.33
C ALA A 318 -1.17 14.81 -29.07
N ALA A 319 -1.75 13.66 -28.68
CA ALA A 319 -3.00 13.17 -29.25
C ALA A 319 -4.18 14.11 -28.94
N ALA A 320 -4.29 14.63 -27.72
CA ALA A 320 -5.31 15.59 -27.34
C ALA A 320 -5.20 16.91 -28.14
N ALA A 321 -3.97 17.40 -28.35
CA ALA A 321 -3.72 18.60 -29.16
C ALA A 321 -4.11 18.39 -30.64
N ALA A 322 -3.83 17.22 -31.20
CA ALA A 322 -4.23 16.88 -32.57
C ALA A 322 -5.76 16.77 -32.72
N GLY A 323 -6.44 16.20 -31.72
CA GLY A 323 -7.91 16.04 -31.74
C GLY A 323 -8.68 17.35 -31.61
N GLN A 324 -8.14 18.35 -30.92
CA GLN A 324 -8.75 19.69 -30.79
C GLN A 324 -8.52 20.58 -32.02
N GLY A 325 -7.61 20.20 -32.92
CA GLY A 325 -7.23 20.98 -34.10
C GLY A 325 -8.07 20.77 -35.36
N SER A 326 -9.06 19.87 -35.34
CA SER A 326 -10.04 19.73 -36.43
C SER A 326 -11.24 20.62 -36.13
N PRO A 327 -11.34 21.86 -36.67
CA PRO A 327 -12.59 22.58 -36.66
C PRO A 327 -13.66 21.70 -37.31
N PRO A 328 -14.93 21.74 -36.87
CA PRO A 328 -16.01 21.09 -37.60
C PRO A 328 -15.94 21.63 -39.04
N GLY A 329 -15.53 20.77 -39.97
CA GLY A 329 -15.51 21.10 -41.38
C GLY A 329 -16.90 21.59 -41.77
N PRO A 330 -16.99 22.59 -42.66
CA PRO A 330 -18.27 23.17 -43.04
C PRO A 330 -19.19 22.03 -43.48
N THR A 331 -20.24 21.78 -42.71
CA THR A 331 -21.35 20.95 -43.13
C THR A 331 -21.94 21.64 -44.35
N GLY A 332 -21.59 21.14 -45.53
CA GLY A 332 -22.15 21.59 -46.80
C GLY A 332 -23.67 21.53 -46.71
N ALA A 333 -24.29 22.69 -46.90
CA ALA A 333 -25.74 22.88 -46.97
C ALA A 333 -26.34 22.20 -48.21
#